data_AF-A0A0A8WLL9-F1
#
_entry.id   AF-A0A0A8WLL9-F1
#
_cell.length_a   1.000
_cell.length_b   1.000
_cell.length_c   1.000
_cell.angle_alpha   90.00
_cell.angle_beta   90.00
_cell.angle_gamma   90.00
#
_symmetry.space_group_name_H-M   'P 1'
#
loop_
_entity.id
_entity.type
_entity.pdbx_description
1 polymer ?
#
loop_
_entity_poly.entity_id
_entity_poly.type
_entity_poly.pdbx_seq_one_letter_code
_entity_poly.pdbx_strand_id
1 'polypeptide(L)' 'PLYKQRNLVERFFNRIKQFRGIATRYDKCPENYLAAIKLVCVRLWCAA' A
#
# COMPACT_ATOMS: atom_id res chain seq x y z
N PRO A 1 18.12 -16.32 1.66
CA PRO A 1 17.00 -17.22 1.27
C PRO A 1 15.85 -16.42 0.66
N LEU A 2 15.45 -16.78 -0.57
CA LEU A 2 14.42 -16.10 -1.39
C LEU A 2 13.13 -15.77 -0.61
N TYR A 3 12.74 -16.66 0.31
CA TYR A 3 11.55 -16.52 1.14
C TYR A 3 11.59 -15.30 2.10
N LYS A 4 12.77 -14.93 2.62
CA LYS A 4 12.89 -13.76 3.52
C LYS A 4 12.65 -12.44 2.79
N GLN A 5 13.02 -12.35 1.52
CA GLN A 5 12.79 -11.14 0.70
C GLN A 5 11.30 -11.02 0.36
N ARG A 6 10.61 -12.13 0.08
CA ARG A 6 9.17 -12.15 -0.19
C ARG A 6 8.34 -11.64 1.00
N ASN A 7 8.73 -12.03 2.22
CA ASN A 7 8.10 -11.55 3.45
C ASN A 7 8.16 -10.02 3.62
N LEU A 8 9.23 -9.35 3.17
CA LEU A 8 9.32 -7.88 3.21
C LEU A 8 8.28 -7.23 2.29
N VAL A 9 8.12 -7.77 1.08
CA VAL A 9 7.12 -7.32 0.10
C VAL A 9 5.70 -7.59 0.61
N GLU A 10 5.45 -8.78 1.15
CA GLU A 10 4.14 -9.14 1.74
C GLU A 10 3.77 -8.21 2.90
N ARG A 11 4.73 -7.89 3.79
CA ARG A 11 4.52 -6.95 4.89
C ARG A 11 4.24 -5.53 4.40
N PHE A 12 4.91 -5.07 3.34
CA PHE A 12 4.66 -3.77 2.73
C PHE A 12 3.22 -3.67 2.21
N PHE A 13 2.77 -4.65 1.42
CA PHE A 13 1.38 -4.67 0.94
C PHE A 13 0.36 -4.84 2.07
N ASN A 14 0.69 -5.58 3.13
CA ASN A 14 -0.16 -5.67 4.31
C ASN A 14 -0.35 -4.32 5.01
N ARG A 15 0.71 -3.50 5.09
CA ARG A 15 0.62 -2.12 5.61
C ARG A 15 -0.27 -1.24 4.74
N ILE A 16 -0.18 -1.34 3.42
CA ILE A 16 -1.07 -0.60 2.50
C ILE A 16 -2.54 -1.00 2.72
N LYS A 17 -2.82 -2.28 2.94
CA LYS A 17 -4.19 -2.78 3.17
C LYS A 17 -4.79 -2.37 4.52
N GLN A 18 -4.00 -1.86 5.47
CA GLN A 18 -4.55 -1.31 6.71
C GLN A 18 -5.31 0.00 6.49
N PHE A 19 -5.06 0.70 5.38
CA PHE A 19 -5.79 1.90 5.01
C PHE A 19 -7.16 1.52 4.46
N ARG A 20 -8.20 1.64 5.30
CA ARG A 20 -9.58 1.23 4.99
C ARG A 20 -10.08 1.74 3.64
N GLY A 21 -9.77 2.99 3.28
CA GLY A 21 -10.18 3.57 2.00
C GLY A 21 -9.58 2.88 0.77
N ILE A 22 -8.33 2.40 0.88
CA ILE A 22 -7.66 1.64 -0.19
C ILE A 22 -8.18 0.20 -0.21
N ALA A 23 -8.29 -0.44 0.96
CA ALA A 23 -8.70 -1.84 1.08
C ALA A 23 -10.10 -2.11 0.52
N THR A 24 -11.01 -1.16 0.71
CA THR A 24 -12.42 -1.25 0.28
C THR A 24 -12.66 -0.69 -1.11
N ARG A 25 -11.67 -0.04 -1.73
CA ARG A 25 -11.83 0.63 -3.05
C ARG A 25 -13.04 1.58 -3.08
N TYR A 26 -13.23 2.40 -2.04
CA TYR A 26 -14.35 3.36 -2.03
C TYR A 26 -14.26 4.43 -3.13
N ASP A 27 -13.06 4.68 -3.63
CA ASP A 27 -12.84 5.71 -4.63
C ASP A 27 -13.36 5.27 -6.00
N LYS A 28 -14.34 6.01 -6.52
CA LYS A 28 -14.99 5.74 -7.82
C LYS A 28 -14.10 6.13 -9.00
N CYS A 29 -13.17 7.07 -8.79
CA CYS A 29 -12.28 7.56 -9.83
C CYS A 29 -10.96 6.78 -9.76
N PRO A 30 -10.56 6.07 -10.84
CA PRO A 30 -9.34 5.27 -10.82
C PRO A 30 -8.08 6.10 -10.60
N GLU A 31 -8.08 7.35 -11.06
CA GLU A 31 -6.99 8.30 -10.87
C GLU A 31 -6.81 8.68 -9.40
N ASN A 32 -7.91 8.91 -8.70
CA ASN A 32 -7.90 9.31 -7.30
C ASN A 32 -7.55 8.12 -6.39
N TYR A 33 -8.03 6.92 -6.73
CA TYR A 33 -7.56 5.67 -6.11
C TYR A 33 -6.04 5.48 -6.28
N LEU A 34 -5.51 5.69 -7.49
CA LEU A 34 -4.07 5.58 -7.75
C LEU A 34 -3.27 6.64 -7.00
N ALA A 35 -3.76 7.88 -6.93
CA ALA A 35 -3.13 8.95 -6.16
C ALA A 35 -3.08 8.58 -4.66
N ALA A 36 -4.17 8.06 -4.10
CA ALA A 36 -4.21 7.59 -2.71
C ALA A 36 -3.19 6.48 -2.44
N ILE A 37 -3.05 5.49 -3.34
CA ILE A 37 -2.02 4.45 -3.23
C ILE A 37 -0.63 5.07 -3.24
N LYS A 38 -0.34 5.97 -4.19
CA LYS A 38 0.98 6.62 -4.29
C LYS A 38 1.33 7.39 -3.01
N LEU A 39 0.38 8.13 -2.45
CA LEU A 39 0.57 8.85 -1.20
C LEU A 39 0.88 7.91 -0.03
N VAL A 40 0.15 6.79 0.09
CA VAL A 40 0.40 5.79 1.14
C VAL A 40 1.76 5.12 0.94
N CYS A 41 2.14 4.78 -0.28
CA CYS A 41 3.47 4.23 -0.58
C CYS A 41 4.58 5.18 -0.16
N VAL A 42 4.50 6.46 -0.53
CA VAL A 42 5.49 7.48 -0.14
C VAL A 42 5.53 7.65 1.37
N ARG A 43 4.37 7.70 2.04
CA ARG A 43 4.29 7.78 3.51
C ARG A 43 4.97 6.60 4.19
N LEU A 44 4.73 5.38 3.71
CA LEU A 44 5.37 4.17 4.25
C LEU A 44 6.87 4.14 3.98
N TRP A 45 7.32 4.71 2.86
CA TRP A 45 8.73 4.84 2.52
C TRP A 45 9.45 5.85 3.43
N CYS A 46 8.86 7.03 3.68
CA CYS A 46 9.44 8.03 4.58
C CYS A 46 9.42 7.63 6.05
N ALA A 47 8.54 6.70 6.45
CA ALA A 47 8.45 6.19 7.81
C ALA A 47 9.33 4.94 8.07
N ALA A 48 9.99 4.43 7.02
CA ALA A 48 10.92 3.31 7.10
C ALA A 48 12.35 3.82 7.33
#